data_AF-A0AAD7ESE0-F1
#
_entry.id   AF-A0AAD7ESE0-F1
#
_cell.length_a   1.000
_cell.length_b   1.000
_cell.length_c   1.000
_cell.angle_alpha   90.00
_cell.angle_beta   90.00
_cell.angle_gamma   90.00
#
_symmetry.space_group_name_H-M   'P 1'
#
loop_
_entity.id
_entity.type
_entity.pdbx_description
1 polymer ?
#
loop_
_entity_poly.entity_id
_entity_poly.type
_entity_poly.pdbx_seq_one_letter_code
_entity_poly.pdbx_strand_id
1 'polypeptide(L)' 'MCLAALKCGYCHFDTVSLQKACSTDSLNNYLEASGYANEEYVGRAIRDSGIPREEIYLTTKLGTITG' A
#
# COMPACT_ATOMS: atom_id res chain seq x y z
N MET A 1 -6.99 -7.08 -6.24
CA MET A 1 -5.71 -7.67 -6.70
C MET A 1 -5.00 -8.45 -5.60
N CYS A 2 -4.71 -7.87 -4.43
CA CYS A 2 -3.88 -8.52 -3.40
C CYS A 2 -4.41 -9.86 -2.89
N LEU A 3 -5.72 -9.99 -2.64
CA LEU A 3 -6.31 -11.28 -2.22
C LEU A 3 -6.18 -12.36 -3.31
N ALA A 4 -6.33 -11.99 -4.59
CA ALA A 4 -6.12 -12.94 -5.68
C ALA A 4 -4.64 -13.33 -5.81
N ALA A 5 -3.71 -12.40 -5.59
CA ALA A 5 -2.29 -12.69 -5.56
C ALA A 5 -1.93 -13.67 -4.43
N LEU A 6 -2.47 -13.47 -3.21
CA LEU A 6 -2.32 -14.39 -2.08
C LEU A 6 -2.86 -15.79 -2.43
N LYS A 7 -4.04 -15.87 -3.06
CA LYS A 7 -4.62 -17.15 -3.51
C LYS A 7 -3.78 -17.87 -4.59
N CYS A 8 -2.95 -17.15 -5.33
CA CYS A 8 -2.03 -17.70 -6.32
C CYS A 8 -0.62 -17.94 -5.76
N GLY A 9 -0.40 -17.75 -4.44
CA GLY A 9 0.87 -18.06 -3.78
C GLY A 9 1.86 -16.89 -3.68
N TYR A 10 1.49 -15.67 -4.08
CA TYR A 10 2.34 -14.50 -3.82
C TYR A 10 2.23 -14.08 -2.36
N CYS A 11 3.36 -14.04 -1.66
CA CYS A 11 3.44 -13.66 -0.24
C CYS A 11 4.32 -12.43 0.02
N HIS A 12 4.75 -11.71 -1.04
CA HIS A 12 5.52 -10.47 -0.93
C HIS A 12 4.68 -9.29 -1.38
N PHE A 13 4.49 -8.31 -0.48
CA PHE A 13 3.76 -7.08 -0.76
C PHE A 13 4.55 -5.83 -0.40
N ASP A 14 4.48 -4.84 -1.31
CA ASP A 14 4.96 -3.49 -1.08
C ASP A 14 3.77 -2.54 -0.91
N THR A 15 3.83 -1.70 0.13
CA THR A 15 2.85 -0.67 0.45
C THR A 15 3.52 0.67 0.68
N VAL A 16 2.74 1.75 0.75
CA VAL A 16 3.25 3.09 1.03
C VAL A 16 2.26 3.88 1.85
N SER A 17 2.74 4.47 2.93
CA SER A 17 1.95 5.32 3.80
C SER A 17 1.80 6.71 3.15
N LEU A 18 0.62 7.01 2.59
CA LEU A 18 0.25 8.40 2.31
C LEU A 18 -0.56 8.90 3.50
N GLN A 19 0.07 9.69 4.37
CA GLN A 19 -0.68 10.49 5.33
C GLN A 19 -1.09 11.80 4.67
N LYS A 20 -2.40 11.92 4.40
CA LYS A 20 -3.10 13.07 3.83
C LYS A 20 -2.58 13.53 2.46
N ALA A 21 -3.48 13.57 1.48
CA ALA A 21 -3.42 14.61 0.47
C ALA A 21 -3.50 15.97 1.19
N CYS A 22 -2.36 16.49 1.65
CA CYS A 22 -2.31 17.84 2.15
C CYS A 22 -2.39 18.74 0.93
N SER A 23 -3.53 19.43 0.84
CA SER A 23 -3.75 20.67 0.11
C SER A 23 -3.50 20.65 -1.40
N THR A 24 -4.57 20.91 -2.13
CA THR A 24 -4.56 21.57 -3.43
C THR A 24 -3.75 22.87 -3.33
N ASP A 25 -2.50 22.87 -3.78
CA ASP A 25 -1.88 24.08 -4.31
C ASP A 25 -1.34 23.79 -5.72
N SER A 26 -1.52 24.77 -6.58
CA SER A 26 -1.57 24.74 -8.04
C SER A 26 -0.21 24.53 -8.73
N LEU A 27 0.77 23.90 -8.08
CA LEU A 27 2.07 23.61 -8.69
C LEU A 27 2.24 22.11 -8.98
N ASN A 28 1.76 21.76 -10.16
CA ASN A 28 1.84 20.45 -10.82
C ASN A 28 3.25 19.85 -10.82
N ASN A 29 3.58 19.01 -9.84
CA ASN A 29 4.55 17.93 -10.03
C ASN A 29 4.15 16.69 -9.22
N TYR A 30 2.93 16.21 -9.50
CA TYR A 30 2.51 14.86 -9.13
C TYR A 30 3.10 13.87 -10.13
N LEU A 31 4.32 13.40 -9.87
CA LEU A 31 4.77 12.15 -10.44
C LEU A 31 4.32 11.04 -9.49
N GLU A 32 3.44 10.17 -9.98
CA GLU A 32 3.04 8.90 -9.36
C GLU A 32 2.25 8.97 -8.04
N ALA A 33 0.95 9.30 -8.09
CA ALA A 33 0.02 9.02 -6.98
C ALA A 33 -1.04 7.94 -7.31
N SER A 34 -0.83 7.14 -8.36
CA SER A 34 -1.79 6.10 -8.80
C SER A 34 -1.68 4.75 -8.08
N GLY A 35 -0.95 4.67 -6.96
CA GLY A 35 -0.80 3.42 -6.17
C GLY A 35 -0.55 3.64 -4.67
N TYR A 36 -0.67 4.87 -4.21
CA TYR A 36 -0.26 5.30 -2.89
C TYR A 36 -1.48 5.43 -1.96
N ALA A 37 -1.33 5.17 -0.65
CA ALA A 37 -2.42 4.95 0.33
C ALA A 37 -3.10 3.55 0.26
N ASN A 38 -2.36 2.51 -0.10
CA ASN A 38 -2.91 1.16 -0.25
C ASN A 38 -2.78 0.26 1.00
N GLU A 39 -2.19 0.76 2.09
CA GLU A 39 -1.92 -0.02 3.31
C GLU A 39 -3.18 -0.67 3.89
N GLU A 40 -4.30 0.05 3.91
CA GLU A 40 -5.57 -0.47 4.41
C GLU A 40 -6.08 -1.63 3.53
N TYR A 41 -6.05 -1.46 2.20
CA TYR A 41 -6.50 -2.48 1.25
C TYR A 41 -5.63 -3.73 1.31
N VAL A 42 -4.30 -3.56 1.39
CA VAL A 42 -3.36 -4.68 1.52
C VAL A 42 -3.54 -5.37 2.87
N GLY A 43 -3.69 -4.61 3.96
CA GLY A 43 -3.92 -5.14 5.30
C GLY A 43 -5.21 -5.95 5.40
N ARG A 44 -6.30 -5.49 4.77
CA ARG A 44 -7.56 -6.25 4.67
C ARG A 44 -7.36 -7.53 3.87
N ALA A 45 -6.72 -7.47 2.70
CA ALA A 45 -6.48 -8.66 1.89
C ALA A 45 -5.62 -9.72 2.59
N ILE A 46 -4.61 -9.30 3.36
CA ILE A 46 -3.80 -10.19 4.19
C ILE A 46 -4.65 -10.85 5.27
N ARG A 47 -5.52 -10.10 5.96
CA ARG A 47 -6.41 -10.65 6.99
C ARG A 47 -7.39 -11.67 6.39
N ASP A 48 -7.96 -11.34 5.25
CA ASP A 48 -9.00 -12.14 4.59
C ASP A 48 -8.43 -13.39 3.89
N SER A 49 -7.11 -13.49 3.71
CA SER A 49 -6.48 -14.65 3.06
C SER A 49 -6.38 -15.89 3.95
N GLY A 50 -6.38 -15.71 5.27
CA GLY A 50 -6.15 -16.79 6.24
C GLY A 50 -4.72 -17.35 6.26
N ILE A 51 -3.79 -16.77 5.51
CA ILE A 51 -2.37 -17.16 5.53
C ILE A 51 -1.73 -16.68 6.85
N PRO A 52 -0.97 -17.51 7.57
CA PRO A 52 -0.27 -17.09 8.78
C PRO A 52 0.60 -15.86 8.54
N ARG A 53 0.58 -14.91 9.46
CA ARG A 53 1.22 -13.60 9.25
C ARG A 53 2.73 -13.75 9.02
N GLU A 54 3.37 -14.68 9.70
CA GLU A 54 4.78 -15.02 9.59
C GLU A 54 5.20 -15.52 8.20
N GLU A 55 4.25 -16.00 7.39
CA GLU A 55 4.50 -16.44 6.01
C GLU A 55 4.45 -15.29 5.00
N ILE A 56 4.13 -14.07 5.44
CA ILE A 56 3.95 -12.92 4.56
C ILE A 56 5.09 -11.92 4.76
N TYR A 57 5.80 -11.63 3.67
CA TYR A 57 6.77 -10.56 3.61
C TYR A 57 6.06 -9.25 3.21
N LEU A 58 6.00 -8.30 4.13
CA LEU A 58 5.32 -7.01 3.94
C LEU A 58 6.29 -5.86 4.21
N THR A 59 6.50 -5.02 3.21
CA THR A 59 7.29 -3.80 3.33
C THR A 59 6.42 -2.58 3.11
N THR A 60 6.49 -1.60 4.00
CA THR A 60 5.93 -0.25 3.76
C THR A 60 7.04 0.79 3.62
N LYS A 61 6.73 1.90 2.98
CA LYS A 61 7.63 3.05 2.82
C LYS A 61 6.99 4.27 3.46
N LEU A 62 7.79 5.02 4.21
CA LEU A 62 7.39 6.34 4.70
C LEU A 62 7.23 7.28 3.51
N GLY A 63 6.02 7.79 3.31
CA GLY A 63 5.78 8.85 2.35
C GLY A 63 6.43 10.15 2.81
N THR A 64 7.04 10.90 1.88
CA THR A 64 7.55 12.24 2.16
C THR A 64 6.37 13.21 2.25
N ILE A 65 6.25 13.90 3.39
CA ILE A 65 5.37 15.07 3.50
C ILE A 65 6.16 16.26 2.94
N THR A 66 5.89 16.65 1.71
CA THR A 66 6.28 17.99 1.23
C THR A 66 5.21 18.97 1.68
N GLY A 67 5.56 19.82 2.64
CA GLY A 67 4.75 20.96 3.09
C GLY A 67 5.09 22.24 2.33
#